data_AF-A0A9X1MTL8-F1
#
_entry.id   AF-A0A9X1MTL8-F1
#
_cell.length_a   1.000
_cell.length_b   1.000
_cell.length_c   1.000
_cell.angle_alpha   90.00
_cell.angle_beta   90.00
_cell.angle_gamma   90.00
#
_symmetry.space_group_name_H-M   'P 1'
#
loop_
_entity.id
_entity.type
_entity.pdbx_description
1 polymer ?
#
loop_
_entity_poly.entity_id
_entity_poly.type
_entity_poly.pdbx_seq_one_letter_code
_entity_poly.pdbx_strand_id
1 'polypeptide(L)'
;MKLLIVSSLLLVSFSVLADSSQEESDMKAFNDAIVNARFAGTCAAYKQMADFQTATQMPGGDEFINRFGATEVARLGMTIPEFTALCEKAINNYNTMNRMSQ
;
A
#
# COMPACT_ATOMS: atom_id res chain seq x y z
N MET A 1 -34.56 -4.13 45.11
CA MET A 1 -34.77 -4.36 43.66
C MET A 1 -34.43 -3.16 42.79
N LYS A 2 -34.91 -1.93 43.06
CA LYS A 2 -34.56 -0.74 42.24
C LYS A 2 -33.06 -0.45 42.14
N LEU A 3 -32.27 -0.61 43.21
CA LEU A 3 -30.82 -0.41 43.18
C LEU A 3 -30.06 -1.46 42.34
N LEU A 4 -30.54 -2.71 42.29
CA LEU A 4 -29.89 -3.78 41.53
C LEU A 4 -30.09 -3.59 40.01
N ILE A 5 -31.26 -3.09 39.60
CA ILE A 5 -31.57 -2.80 38.19
C ILE A 5 -30.73 -1.63 37.67
N VAL A 6 -30.52 -0.58 38.49
CA VAL A 6 -29.69 0.56 38.13
C VAL A 6 -28.20 0.17 38.01
N SER A 7 -27.71 -0.72 38.88
CA SER A 7 -26.33 -1.20 38.83
C SER A 7 -26.05 -2.09 37.61
N SER A 8 -27.04 -2.87 37.15
CA SER A 8 -26.90 -3.68 35.93
C SER A 8 -26.93 -2.85 34.65
N LEU A 9 -27.67 -1.72 34.63
CA LEU A 9 -27.75 -0.84 33.46
C LEU A 9 -26.45 -0.05 33.20
N LEU A 10 -25.67 0.23 34.25
CA LEU A 10 -24.38 0.93 34.18
C LEU A 10 -23.24 0.05 33.60
N LEU A 11 -23.32 -1.27 33.74
CA LEU A 11 -22.28 -2.19 33.26
C LEU A 11 -22.36 -2.45 31.74
N VAL A 12 -23.54 -2.29 31.13
CA VAL A 12 -23.74 -2.52 29.69
C VAL A 12 -23.15 -1.38 28.85
N SER A 13 -23.06 -0.16 29.39
CA SER A 13 -22.56 1.02 28.67
C SER A 13 -21.04 1.00 28.42
N PHE A 14 -20.27 0.21 29.17
CA PHE A 14 -18.81 0.15 29.02
C PHE A 14 -18.34 -0.81 27.91
N SER A 15 -19.18 -1.75 27.48
CA SER A 15 -18.80 -2.75 26.47
C SER A 15 -18.75 -2.19 25.04
N VAL A 16 -19.34 -1.01 24.79
CA VAL A 16 -19.46 -0.42 23.44
C VAL A 16 -18.24 0.44 23.05
N LEU A 17 -17.37 0.79 24.01
CA LEU A 17 -16.22 1.68 23.75
C LEU A 17 -14.92 0.93 23.40
N ALA A 18 -14.91 -0.40 23.40
CA ALA A 18 -13.72 -1.20 23.14
C ALA A 18 -13.47 -1.50 21.64
N ASP A 19 -14.43 -1.20 20.75
CA ASP A 19 -14.39 -1.59 19.34
C ASP A 19 -13.68 -0.56 18.44
N SER A 20 -13.57 0.69 18.89
CA SER A 20 -13.05 1.80 18.05
C SER A 20 -11.55 1.74 17.78
N SER A 21 -10.74 1.09 18.65
CA SER A 21 -9.30 0.97 18.46
C SER A 21 -8.91 -0.11 17.44
N GLN A 22 -9.74 -1.15 17.29
CA GLN A 22 -9.54 -2.20 16.31
C GLN A 22 -9.90 -1.71 14.90
N GLU A 23 -11.00 -0.97 14.76
CA GLU A 23 -11.43 -0.40 13.48
C GLU A 23 -10.39 0.56 12.88
N GLU A 24 -9.79 1.44 13.68
CA GLU A 24 -8.73 2.35 13.22
C GLU A 24 -7.48 1.58 12.76
N SER A 25 -7.11 0.51 13.48
CA SER A 25 -5.99 -0.35 13.15
C SER A 25 -6.22 -1.11 11.83
N ASP A 26 -7.40 -1.67 11.65
CA ASP A 26 -7.79 -2.42 10.46
C ASP A 26 -7.88 -1.51 9.24
N MET A 27 -8.43 -0.31 9.39
CA MET A 27 -8.46 0.71 8.32
C MET A 27 -7.07 1.17 7.93
N LYS A 28 -6.15 1.32 8.88
CA LYS A 28 -4.75 1.61 8.58
C LYS A 28 -4.08 0.46 7.83
N ALA A 29 -4.25 -0.77 8.29
CA ALA A 29 -3.68 -1.95 7.63
C ALA A 29 -4.21 -2.12 6.20
N PHE A 30 -5.50 -1.89 5.98
CA PHE A 30 -6.11 -1.91 4.65
C PHE A 30 -5.53 -0.82 3.74
N ASN A 31 -5.42 0.42 4.22
CA ASN A 31 -4.82 1.52 3.47
C ASN A 31 -3.36 1.23 3.12
N ASP A 32 -2.58 0.74 4.08
CA ASP A 32 -1.18 0.34 3.86
C ASP A 32 -1.11 -0.75 2.79
N ALA A 33 -2.01 -1.73 2.81
CA ALA A 33 -2.06 -2.79 1.81
C ALA A 33 -2.34 -2.26 0.39
N ILE A 34 -3.35 -1.39 0.24
CA ILE A 34 -3.70 -0.77 -1.04
C ILE A 34 -2.55 0.08 -1.60
N VAL A 35 -1.91 0.88 -0.74
CA VAL A 35 -0.79 1.74 -1.15
C VAL A 35 0.40 0.89 -1.61
N ASN A 36 0.78 -0.14 -0.83
CA ASN A 36 1.89 -1.02 -1.21
C ASN A 36 1.57 -1.80 -2.49
N ALA A 37 0.35 -2.31 -2.66
CA ALA A 37 -0.06 -3.00 -3.88
C ALA A 37 0.00 -2.08 -5.11
N ARG A 38 -0.46 -0.82 -4.98
CA ARG A 38 -0.39 0.17 -6.06
C ARG A 38 1.05 0.42 -6.49
N PHE A 39 1.95 0.71 -5.54
CA PHE A 39 3.35 0.98 -5.88
C PHE A 39 4.06 -0.26 -6.41
N ALA A 40 3.85 -1.44 -5.81
CA ALA A 40 4.41 -2.69 -6.32
C ALA A 40 3.98 -2.97 -7.76
N GLY A 41 2.70 -2.74 -8.09
CA GLY A 41 2.17 -2.86 -9.45
C GLY A 41 2.82 -1.88 -10.43
N THR A 42 2.95 -0.60 -10.07
CA THR A 42 3.63 0.40 -10.90
C THR A 42 5.09 0.01 -11.16
N CYS A 43 5.81 -0.43 -10.14
CA CYS A 43 7.20 -0.84 -10.26
C CYS A 43 7.36 -2.10 -11.13
N ALA A 44 6.45 -3.05 -11.00
CA ALA A 44 6.41 -4.24 -11.86
C ALA A 44 6.14 -3.87 -13.33
N ALA A 45 5.21 -2.95 -13.60
CA ALA A 45 4.93 -2.45 -14.94
C ALA A 45 6.15 -1.72 -15.53
N TYR A 46 6.82 -0.87 -14.76
CA TYR A 46 8.05 -0.20 -15.20
C TYR A 46 9.16 -1.19 -15.57
N LYS A 47 9.36 -2.22 -14.75
CA LYS A 47 10.29 -3.31 -15.05
C LYS A 47 9.89 -4.06 -16.34
N GLN A 48 8.61 -4.38 -16.51
CA GLN A 48 8.14 -5.07 -17.71
C GLN A 48 8.37 -4.25 -18.98
N MET A 49 8.21 -2.92 -18.93
CA MET A 49 8.54 -2.05 -20.07
C MET A 49 10.03 -2.11 -20.40
N ALA A 50 10.90 -2.05 -19.39
CA ALA A 50 12.35 -2.17 -19.58
C ALA A 50 12.77 -3.53 -20.15
N ASP A 51 12.21 -4.62 -19.62
CA ASP A 51 12.48 -5.98 -20.10
C ASP A 51 11.98 -6.16 -21.54
N PHE A 52 10.76 -5.67 -21.85
CA PHE A 52 10.20 -5.69 -23.20
C PHE A 52 11.08 -4.94 -24.19
N GLN A 53 11.53 -3.73 -23.81
CA GLN A 53 12.37 -2.92 -24.69
C GLN A 53 13.76 -3.54 -24.90
N THR A 54 14.33 -4.16 -23.86
CA THR A 54 15.60 -4.89 -23.96
C THR A 54 15.51 -6.02 -24.99
N ALA A 55 14.37 -6.73 -25.04
CA ALA A 55 14.15 -7.83 -25.96
C ALA A 55 13.73 -7.37 -27.38
N THR A 56 12.89 -6.34 -27.47
CA THR A 56 12.22 -5.95 -28.73
C THR A 56 12.99 -4.89 -29.49
N GLN A 57 13.75 -4.04 -28.79
CA GLN A 57 14.52 -2.93 -29.37
C GLN A 57 13.67 -2.03 -30.28
N MET A 58 12.46 -1.68 -29.82
CA MET A 58 11.57 -0.82 -30.57
C MET A 58 12.23 0.56 -30.76
N PRO A 59 12.21 1.14 -31.97
CA PRO A 59 12.73 2.49 -32.20
C PRO A 59 12.11 3.49 -31.22
N GLY A 60 12.96 4.22 -30.48
CA GLY A 60 12.54 5.22 -29.49
C GLY A 60 12.09 4.67 -28.13
N GLY A 61 12.10 3.35 -27.91
CA GLY A 61 11.63 2.75 -26.66
C GLY A 61 12.45 3.14 -25.43
N ASP A 62 13.77 3.27 -25.56
CA ASP A 62 14.65 3.70 -24.45
C ASP A 62 14.36 5.14 -24.04
N GLU A 63 14.12 6.03 -25.02
CA GLU A 63 13.74 7.41 -24.75
C GLU A 63 12.37 7.47 -24.05
N PHE A 64 11.40 6.68 -24.52
CA PHE A 64 10.09 6.60 -23.92
C PHE A 64 10.17 6.17 -22.45
N ILE A 65 10.89 5.10 -22.14
CA ILE A 65 11.02 4.58 -20.76
C ILE A 65 11.67 5.62 -19.85
N ASN A 66 12.75 6.26 -20.31
CA ASN A 66 13.43 7.30 -19.53
C ASN A 66 12.52 8.50 -19.25
N ARG A 67 11.78 8.97 -20.26
CA ARG A 67 10.84 10.09 -20.10
C ARG A 67 9.67 9.72 -19.22
N PHE A 68 9.13 8.52 -19.37
CA PHE A 68 8.06 8.01 -18.51
C PHE A 68 8.51 7.96 -17.05
N GLY A 69 9.68 7.34 -16.78
CA GLY A 69 10.25 7.26 -15.44
C GLY A 69 10.49 8.63 -14.83
N ALA A 70 11.14 9.55 -15.56
CA ALA A 70 11.37 10.92 -15.12
C ALA A 70 10.06 11.67 -14.81
N THR A 71 9.02 11.47 -15.62
CA THR A 71 7.70 12.09 -15.40
C THR A 71 7.03 11.54 -14.14
N GLU A 72 7.07 10.23 -13.93
CA GLU A 72 6.44 9.61 -12.77
C GLU A 72 7.13 9.99 -11.46
N VAL A 73 8.46 10.03 -11.42
CA VAL A 73 9.15 10.48 -10.20
C VAL A 73 8.91 11.95 -9.91
N ALA A 74 8.88 12.80 -10.95
CA ALA A 74 8.55 14.22 -10.80
C ALA A 74 7.10 14.41 -10.31
N ARG A 75 6.14 13.63 -10.84
CA ARG A 75 4.74 13.65 -10.38
C ARG A 75 4.60 13.26 -8.91
N LEU A 76 5.47 12.39 -8.42
CA LEU A 76 5.50 11.94 -7.03
C LEU A 76 6.32 12.86 -6.11
N GLY A 77 6.99 13.89 -6.66
CA GLY A 77 7.90 14.74 -5.90
C GLY A 77 9.14 13.99 -5.38
N MET A 78 9.58 12.96 -6.11
CA MET A 78 10.69 12.09 -5.75
C MET A 78 11.83 12.21 -6.75
N THR A 79 13.03 11.87 -6.30
CA THR A 79 14.18 11.56 -7.14
C THR A 79 14.13 10.10 -7.63
N ILE A 80 14.89 9.79 -8.67
CA ILE A 80 15.01 8.41 -9.17
C ILE A 80 15.48 7.42 -8.09
N PRO A 81 16.51 7.71 -7.27
CA PRO A 81 16.93 6.81 -6.19
C PRO A 81 15.84 6.56 -5.14
N GLU A 82 15.10 7.60 -4.75
CA GLU A 82 13.99 7.48 -3.80
C GLU A 82 12.87 6.60 -4.35
N PHE A 83 12.54 6.78 -5.63
CA PHE A 83 11.53 5.96 -6.30
C PHE A 83 11.96 4.49 -6.39
N THR A 84 13.22 4.22 -6.73
CA THR A 84 13.74 2.83 -6.76
C THR A 84 13.70 2.19 -5.37
N ALA A 85 14.11 2.91 -4.33
CA ALA A 85 14.02 2.42 -2.95
C ALA A 85 12.57 2.15 -2.52
N LEU A 86 11.63 3.02 -2.94
CA LEU A 86 10.20 2.81 -2.73
C LEU A 86 9.71 1.54 -3.45
N CYS A 87 10.17 1.30 -4.68
CA CYS A 87 9.82 0.10 -5.43
C CYS A 87 10.25 -1.18 -4.72
N GLU A 88 11.51 -1.25 -4.27
CA GLU A 88 12.02 -2.40 -3.52
C GLU A 88 11.20 -2.64 -2.24
N LYS A 89 10.93 -1.56 -1.48
CA LYS A 89 10.14 -1.63 -0.26
C LYS A 89 8.70 -2.10 -0.54
N ALA A 90 8.04 -1.52 -1.52
CA ALA A 90 6.65 -1.84 -1.87
C ALA A 90 6.50 -3.30 -2.33
N ILE A 91 7.42 -3.79 -3.16
CA ILE A 91 7.44 -5.19 -3.61
C ILE A 91 7.65 -6.13 -2.42
N ASN A 92 8.60 -5.84 -1.53
CA ASN A 92 8.86 -6.67 -0.35
C ASN A 92 7.67 -6.70 0.61
N ASN A 93 7.04 -5.56 0.86
CA ASN A 93 5.83 -5.47 1.68
C ASN A 93 4.67 -6.24 1.06
N TYR A 94 4.43 -6.06 -0.25
CA TYR A 94 3.41 -6.79 -0.98
C TYR A 94 3.59 -8.31 -0.89
N ASN A 95 4.82 -8.78 -1.12
CA ASN A 95 5.15 -10.20 -0.99
C ASN A 95 4.93 -10.74 0.43
N THR A 96 5.22 -9.93 1.46
CA THR A 96 5.01 -10.30 2.86
C THR A 96 3.51 -10.42 3.15
N MET A 97 2.72 -9.43 2.75
CA MET A 97 1.25 -9.46 2.92
C MET A 97 0.63 -10.64 2.17
N ASN A 98 1.04 -10.89 0.93
CA ASN A 98 0.51 -12.00 0.13
C ASN A 98 0.84 -13.38 0.74
N ARG A 99 1.99 -13.51 1.42
CA ARG A 99 2.33 -14.73 2.17
C ARG A 99 1.49 -14.88 3.44
N MET A 100 1.13 -13.79 4.11
CA MET A 100 0.30 -13.82 5.33
C MET A 100 -1.18 -14.07 5.04
N SER A 101 -1.66 -13.78 3.81
CA SER A 101 -3.03 -14.04 3.38
C SER A 101 -3.28 -15.46 2.86
N GLN A 102 -2.25 -16.29 2.72
CA GLN A 102 -2.32 -17.70 2.33
C GLN A 102 -2.25 -18.59 3.56
#